data_AF-A0A8S3WRP5-F1
#
_entry.id   AF-A0A8S3WRP5-F1
#
_cell.length_a   1.000
_cell.length_b   1.000
_cell.length_c   1.000
_cell.angle_alpha   90.00
_cell.angle_beta   90.00
_cell.angle_gamma   90.00
#
_symmetry.space_group_name_H-M   'P 1'
#
loop_
_entity.id
_entity.type
_entity.pdbx_description
1 polymer ?
#
loop_
_entity_poly.entity_id
_entity_poly.type
_entity_poly.pdbx_seq_one_letter_code
_entity_poly.pdbx_strand_id
1 'polypeptide(L)'
;MYIEVARSSRHYGRVPAGEAVTDARHVTDGATSGPCRVRVSLASKELTLTSVGQPSREQRYKVTRMRCWRITTLHTTDRHHTNGHGSLLEESNKHFELSFEYLISKDNLEWITLQTEHAIFISVCLQSIVDELMRQKSGNGPASPRCKRGGLTYLRRDGSSQVITSSSSSDTLSSVNGDSITSGSSREIFSVQKLTQKFASVAFKSGKDCVENNAFEAIGDEEL
;
A
#
# COMPACT_ATOMS: atom_id res chain seq x y z
N MET A 1 -26.93 0.22 -5.04
CA MET A 1 -27.44 -0.94 -4.27
C MET A 1 -26.35 -1.98 -3.94
N TYR A 2 -25.81 -2.77 -4.87
CA TYR A 2 -24.83 -3.83 -4.50
C TYR A 2 -23.54 -3.31 -3.83
N ILE A 3 -22.95 -2.22 -4.35
CA ILE A 3 -21.73 -1.63 -3.78
C ILE A 3 -21.97 -1.05 -2.38
N GLU A 4 -23.16 -0.51 -2.10
CA GLU A 4 -23.49 0.04 -0.78
C GLU A 4 -23.60 -1.06 0.27
N VAL A 5 -24.19 -2.20 -0.09
CA VAL A 5 -24.24 -3.39 0.77
C VAL A 5 -22.85 -4.01 0.95
N ALA A 6 -22.03 -4.04 -0.09
CA ALA A 6 -20.64 -4.52 0.04
C ALA A 6 -19.84 -3.63 1.01
N ARG A 7 -20.03 -2.31 0.96
CA ARG A 7 -19.37 -1.33 1.85
C ARG A 7 -19.70 -1.50 3.33
N SER A 8 -20.84 -2.11 3.68
CA SER A 8 -21.18 -2.37 5.09
C SER A 8 -20.54 -3.66 5.64
N SER A 9 -19.84 -4.45 4.81
CA SER A 9 -19.14 -5.65 5.27
C SER A 9 -17.86 -5.28 6.04
N ARG A 10 -17.61 -5.99 7.16
CA ARG A 10 -16.45 -5.79 8.05
C ARG A 10 -15.09 -5.84 7.34
N HIS A 11 -15.01 -6.62 6.25
CA HIS A 11 -13.76 -6.84 5.52
C HIS A 11 -13.67 -6.03 4.22
N TYR A 12 -14.69 -5.20 3.92
CA TYR A 12 -14.67 -4.39 2.73
C TYR A 12 -13.55 -3.34 2.80
N GLY A 13 -12.78 -3.21 1.72
CA GLY A 13 -11.62 -2.31 1.67
C GLY A 13 -10.40 -2.79 2.46
N ARG A 14 -10.42 -4.01 3.01
CA ARG A 14 -9.26 -4.63 3.65
C ARG A 14 -8.44 -5.41 2.61
N VAL A 15 -7.15 -5.12 2.56
CA VAL A 15 -6.16 -5.81 1.73
C VAL A 15 -5.44 -6.84 2.61
N PRO A 16 -5.65 -8.15 2.41
CA PRO A 16 -4.90 -9.17 3.13
C PRO A 16 -3.44 -9.20 2.64
N ALA A 17 -2.49 -9.31 3.56
CA ALA A 17 -1.07 -9.35 3.28
C ALA A 17 -0.40 -10.65 3.78
N GLY A 18 -1.19 -11.72 3.88
CA GLY A 18 -0.75 -13.07 4.25
C GLY A 18 -0.46 -13.26 5.74
N GLU A 19 0.32 -14.31 6.04
CA GLU A 19 0.71 -14.68 7.40
C GLU A 19 2.10 -14.13 7.74
N ALA A 20 2.32 -13.84 9.01
CA ALA A 20 3.57 -13.38 9.55
C ALA A 20 3.82 -13.98 10.93
N VAL A 21 5.07 -13.91 11.37
CA VAL A 21 5.47 -14.24 12.73
C VAL A 21 5.96 -12.97 13.42
N THR A 22 5.51 -12.73 14.64
CA THR A 22 5.90 -11.56 15.43
C THR A 22 6.15 -11.94 16.89
N ASP A 23 7.11 -11.28 17.50
CA ASP A 23 7.41 -11.35 18.94
C ASP A 23 6.71 -10.25 19.75
N ALA A 24 5.90 -9.42 19.09
CA ALA A 24 5.21 -8.29 19.70
C ALA A 24 4.34 -8.72 20.90
N ARG A 25 4.75 -8.30 22.10
CA ARG A 25 4.09 -8.60 23.38
C ARG A 25 2.65 -8.10 23.45
N HIS A 26 2.31 -7.11 22.63
CA HIS A 26 0.96 -6.58 22.52
C HIS A 26 0.00 -7.52 21.77
N VAL A 27 0.53 -8.49 21.02
CA VAL A 27 -0.27 -9.48 20.28
C VAL A 27 -0.36 -10.80 21.04
N THR A 28 0.68 -11.15 21.81
CA THR A 28 0.69 -12.35 22.65
C THR A 28 -0.03 -12.10 23.96
N ASP A 29 -0.86 -13.06 24.36
CA ASP A 29 -1.31 -13.14 25.75
C ASP A 29 -0.09 -13.51 26.59
N GLY A 30 0.13 -12.84 27.72
CA GLY A 30 1.38 -12.89 28.52
C GLY A 30 1.83 -14.27 29.00
N ALA A 31 1.10 -15.33 28.63
CA ALA A 31 1.37 -16.73 28.89
C ALA A 31 2.33 -17.39 27.88
N THR A 32 2.51 -16.86 26.66
CA THR A 32 3.39 -17.48 25.65
C THR A 32 4.59 -16.58 25.35
N SER A 33 5.75 -16.92 25.95
CA SER A 33 7.02 -16.20 25.79
C SER A 33 7.72 -16.54 24.46
N GLY A 34 6.96 -16.67 23.37
CA GLY A 34 7.47 -17.10 22.08
C GLY A 34 6.86 -16.34 20.90
N PRO A 35 7.50 -16.42 19.72
CA PRO A 35 7.00 -15.80 18.50
C PRO A 35 5.61 -16.34 18.14
N CYS A 36 4.69 -15.44 17.84
CA CYS A 36 3.29 -15.75 17.54
C CYS A 36 2.99 -15.61 16.06
N ARG A 37 2.20 -16.55 15.52
CA ARG A 37 1.68 -16.49 14.14
C ARG A 37 0.47 -15.56 14.07
N VAL A 38 0.53 -14.62 13.14
CA VAL A 38 -0.49 -13.60 12.92
C VAL A 38 -0.86 -13.52 11.45
N ARG A 39 -2.08 -13.08 11.17
CA ARG A 39 -2.53 -12.63 9.84
C ARG A 39 -2.41 -11.13 9.73
N VAL A 40 -1.81 -10.66 8.65
CA VAL A 40 -1.58 -9.25 8.38
C VAL A 40 -2.61 -8.75 7.38
N SER A 41 -3.13 -7.55 7.62
CA SER A 41 -4.00 -6.89 6.66
C SER A 41 -3.97 -5.38 6.81
N LEU A 42 -4.19 -4.67 5.71
CA LEU A 42 -4.21 -3.21 5.68
C LEU A 42 -5.61 -2.72 5.32
N ALA A 43 -6.13 -1.77 6.09
CA ALA A 43 -7.42 -1.12 5.83
C ALA A 43 -7.44 0.22 6.54
N SER A 44 -8.23 1.18 6.04
CA SER A 44 -8.54 2.41 6.80
C SER A 44 -7.31 3.16 7.35
N LYS A 45 -6.19 3.15 6.63
CA LYS A 45 -4.91 3.77 7.03
C LYS A 45 -4.27 3.12 8.29
N GLU A 46 -4.59 1.85 8.54
CA GLU A 46 -4.08 1.05 9.65
C GLU A 46 -3.53 -0.29 9.14
N LEU A 47 -2.49 -0.78 9.81
CA LEU A 47 -1.98 -2.15 9.70
C LEU A 47 -2.58 -2.97 10.85
N THR A 48 -3.27 -4.05 10.52
CA THR A 48 -3.89 -4.94 11.51
C THR A 48 -3.19 -6.29 11.54
N LEU A 49 -2.82 -6.73 12.75
CA LEU A 49 -2.35 -8.07 13.05
C LEU A 49 -3.44 -8.84 13.79
N THR A 50 -3.80 -10.02 13.32
CA THR A 50 -4.77 -10.90 13.97
C THR A 50 -4.10 -12.21 14.36
N SER A 51 -4.05 -12.53 15.65
CA SER A 51 -3.51 -13.81 16.13
C SER A 51 -4.30 -14.96 15.52
N VAL A 52 -3.58 -15.98 15.04
CA VAL A 52 -4.17 -17.21 14.49
C VAL A 52 -4.63 -18.15 15.61
N GLY A 53 -4.12 -17.98 16.84
CA GLY A 53 -4.53 -18.75 18.02
C GLY A 53 -5.88 -18.32 18.60
N GLN A 54 -6.47 -19.18 19.44
CA GLN A 54 -7.66 -18.85 20.24
C GLN A 54 -7.25 -18.45 21.66
N PRO A 55 -7.74 -17.32 22.22
CA PRO A 55 -8.66 -16.37 21.59
C PRO A 55 -7.99 -15.52 20.50
N SER A 56 -8.72 -15.27 19.40
CA SER A 56 -8.23 -14.42 18.31
C SER A 56 -8.15 -12.98 18.76
N ARG A 57 -6.94 -12.50 19.06
CA ARG A 57 -6.67 -11.10 19.40
C ARG A 57 -6.33 -10.31 18.14
N GLU A 58 -6.92 -9.12 18.02
CA GLU A 58 -6.65 -8.19 16.93
C GLU A 58 -5.91 -6.97 17.48
N GLN A 59 -4.76 -6.64 16.89
CA GLN A 59 -3.98 -5.46 17.20
C GLN A 59 -3.91 -4.55 15.96
N ARG A 60 -4.21 -3.27 16.14
CA ARG A 60 -4.21 -2.28 15.06
C ARG A 60 -3.13 -1.24 15.30
N TYR A 61 -2.43 -0.89 14.23
CA TYR A 61 -1.37 0.10 14.22
C TYR A 61 -1.72 1.18 13.21
N LYS A 62 -1.98 2.40 13.70
CA LYS A 62 -2.22 3.55 12.84
C LYS A 62 -0.95 3.90 12.08
N VAL A 63 -1.04 4.08 10.76
CA VAL A 63 0.13 4.49 9.97
C VAL A 63 0.65 5.85 10.40
N THR A 64 -0.20 6.77 10.85
CA THR A 64 0.22 8.08 11.37
C THR A 64 1.09 7.99 12.62
N ARG A 65 1.00 6.90 13.40
CA ARG A 65 1.83 6.67 14.60
C ARG A 65 3.10 5.87 14.30
N MET A 66 3.33 5.46 13.04
CA MET A 66 4.57 4.82 12.62
C MET A 66 5.57 5.91 12.23
N ARG A 67 6.76 5.95 12.83
CA ARG A 67 7.80 6.94 12.49
C ARG A 67 8.56 6.57 11.22
N CYS A 68 8.93 5.30 11.10
CA CYS A 68 9.60 4.76 9.94
C CYS A 68 9.43 3.24 9.89
N TRP A 69 9.79 2.63 8.76
CA TRP A 69 9.86 1.19 8.62
C TRP A 69 11.06 0.76 7.79
N ARG A 70 11.52 -0.48 7.95
CA ARG A 70 12.64 -1.05 7.18
C ARG A 70 12.33 -2.48 6.79
N ILE A 71 12.91 -2.92 5.67
CA ILE A 71 12.89 -4.32 5.25
C ILE A 71 14.30 -4.88 5.37
N THR A 72 14.44 -5.99 6.06
CA THR A 72 15.69 -6.75 6.21
C THR A 72 15.53 -8.11 5.53
N THR A 73 16.55 -8.54 4.79
CA THR A 73 16.60 -9.91 4.26
C THR A 73 17.30 -10.79 5.29
N LEU A 74 16.61 -11.81 5.77
CA LEU A 74 17.19 -12.84 6.61
C LEU A 74 17.83 -13.88 5.68
N HIS A 75 19.16 -13.94 5.69
CA HIS A 75 19.87 -15.03 5.06
C HIS A 75 19.82 -16.24 6.00
N THR A 76 18.97 -17.22 5.70
CA THR A 76 19.16 -18.58 6.22
C THR A 76 20.46 -19.09 5.62
N THR A 77 21.54 -18.96 6.38
CA THR A 77 22.77 -19.71 6.14
C THR A 77 22.47 -21.14 6.57
N ASP A 78 21.91 -21.94 5.67
CA ASP A 78 21.96 -23.40 5.85
C ASP A 78 23.41 -23.84 5.59
N ARG A 79 24.19 -23.92 6.68
CA ARG A 79 25.50 -24.60 6.71
C ARG A 79 25.31 -26.12 6.71
N HIS A 80 24.52 -26.66 5.78
CA HIS A 80 24.55 -28.10 5.50
C HIS A 80 25.55 -28.38 4.38
N HIS A 81 26.82 -28.46 4.76
CA HIS A 81 27.82 -29.16 3.96
C HIS A 81 27.47 -30.65 3.92
N THR A 82 26.73 -31.09 2.92
CA THR A 82 26.79 -32.49 2.48
C THR A 82 26.77 -32.55 0.96
N ASN A 83 27.97 -32.69 0.40
CA ASN A 83 28.31 -33.35 -0.86
C ASN A 83 27.27 -33.31 -2.00
N GLY A 84 27.51 -32.40 -2.94
CA GLY A 84 27.59 -32.74 -4.36
C GLY A 84 26.35 -33.32 -5.03
N HIS A 85 25.36 -32.47 -5.32
CA HIS A 85 24.73 -32.37 -6.64
C HIS A 85 23.91 -31.09 -6.67
N GLY A 86 24.18 -30.20 -7.64
CA GLY A 86 23.60 -28.86 -7.70
C GLY A 86 22.07 -28.90 -7.86
N SER A 87 21.35 -28.39 -6.86
CA SER A 87 19.97 -27.97 -7.01
C SER A 87 19.95 -26.47 -7.30
N LEU A 88 19.89 -26.12 -8.58
CA LEU A 88 19.53 -24.78 -9.06
C LEU A 88 18.03 -24.46 -8.80
N LEU A 89 17.32 -25.35 -8.11
CA LEU A 89 15.88 -25.33 -7.84
C LEU A 89 15.55 -25.18 -6.35
N GLU A 90 16.51 -24.84 -5.50
CA GLU A 90 16.17 -24.31 -4.18
C GLU A 90 16.00 -22.80 -4.36
N GLU A 91 14.81 -22.43 -4.83
CA GLU A 91 14.34 -21.05 -4.83
C GLU A 91 14.37 -20.58 -3.38
N SER A 92 15.53 -20.01 -3.03
CA SER A 92 15.94 -19.58 -1.70
C SER A 92 14.73 -19.07 -0.94
N ASN A 93 14.35 -19.75 0.14
CA ASN A 93 13.36 -19.29 1.10
C ASN A 93 13.86 -17.97 1.70
N LYS A 94 13.67 -16.87 0.96
CA LYS A 94 14.07 -15.53 1.37
C LYS A 94 13.06 -15.11 2.42
N HIS A 95 13.43 -15.36 3.67
CA HIS A 95 12.71 -14.79 4.79
C HIS A 95 12.98 -13.29 4.78
N PHE A 96 11.95 -12.51 4.54
CA PHE A 96 12.01 -11.07 4.75
C PHE A 96 11.47 -10.75 6.14
N GLU A 97 11.98 -9.68 6.69
CA GLU A 97 11.52 -9.10 7.92
C GLU A 97 11.15 -7.64 7.64
N LEU A 98 9.97 -7.24 8.08
CA LEU A 98 9.51 -5.87 8.11
C LEU A 98 9.50 -5.41 9.57
N SER A 99 10.32 -4.43 9.89
CA SER A 99 10.26 -3.76 11.20
C SER A 99 9.76 -2.34 11.04
N PHE A 100 8.92 -1.87 11.94
CA PHE A 100 8.48 -0.47 11.99
C PHE A 100 8.55 0.09 13.41
N GLU A 101 8.95 1.36 13.52
CA GLU A 101 9.01 2.08 14.78
C GLU A 101 7.66 2.75 15.04
N TYR A 102 7.00 2.39 16.14
CA TYR A 102 5.63 2.80 16.46
C TYR A 102 5.55 3.54 17.78
N LEU A 103 4.81 4.65 17.80
CA LEU A 103 4.58 5.44 19.01
C LEU A 103 3.49 4.79 19.86
N ILE A 104 3.86 4.15 20.98
CA ILE A 104 2.93 3.50 21.91
C ILE A 104 2.23 4.54 22.78
N SER A 105 2.99 5.48 23.32
CA SER A 105 2.52 6.65 24.08
C SER A 105 3.50 7.81 23.87
N LYS A 106 3.18 9.00 24.39
CA LYS A 106 4.06 10.16 24.34
C LYS A 106 5.51 9.80 24.72
N ASP A 107 6.44 10.12 23.81
CA ASP A 107 7.88 9.85 23.94
C ASP A 107 8.27 8.36 24.11
N ASN A 108 7.34 7.43 23.85
CA ASN A 108 7.58 5.99 23.91
C ASN A 108 7.41 5.36 22.52
N LEU A 109 8.55 5.13 21.85
CA LEU A 109 8.63 4.47 20.55
C LEU A 109 9.13 3.04 20.73
N GLU A 110 8.47 2.09 20.09
CA GLU A 110 8.87 0.68 20.09
C GLU A 110 8.98 0.14 18.66
N TRP A 111 9.98 -0.71 18.43
CA TRP A 111 10.11 -1.43 17.17
C TRP A 111 9.26 -2.71 17.20
N ILE A 112 8.36 -2.83 16.23
CA ILE A 112 7.56 -4.03 16.01
C ILE A 112 8.08 -4.72 14.76
N THR A 113 8.34 -6.02 14.89
CA THR A 113 8.99 -6.82 13.84
C THR A 113 8.07 -7.92 13.35
N LEU A 114 7.96 -8.05 12.03
CA LEU A 114 7.17 -9.05 11.32
C LEU A 114 8.09 -9.85 10.41
N GLN A 115 8.24 -11.14 10.69
CA GLN A 115 8.86 -12.08 9.76
C GLN A 115 7.80 -12.58 8.78
N THR A 116 7.94 -12.21 7.51
CA THR A 116 6.97 -12.54 6.46
C THR A 116 7.60 -12.42 5.08
N GLU A 117 7.27 -13.33 4.19
CA GLU A 117 7.67 -13.25 2.77
C GLU A 117 7.03 -12.05 2.04
N HIS A 118 5.95 -11.48 2.59
CA HIS A 118 5.21 -10.37 1.99
C HIS A 118 5.68 -8.99 2.46
N ALA A 119 6.86 -8.87 3.08
CA ALA A 119 7.37 -7.62 3.64
C ALA A 119 7.40 -6.46 2.63
N ILE A 120 7.84 -6.76 1.40
CA ILE A 120 7.90 -5.78 0.30
C ILE A 120 6.51 -5.27 -0.05
N PHE A 121 5.54 -6.17 -0.18
CA PHE A 121 4.15 -5.80 -0.48
C PHE A 121 3.56 -4.91 0.61
N ILE A 122 3.76 -5.26 1.87
CA ILE A 122 3.29 -4.45 3.00
C ILE A 122 3.92 -3.05 2.96
N SER A 123 5.23 -2.94 2.70
CA SER A 123 5.92 -1.65 2.57
C SER A 123 5.33 -0.78 1.45
N VAL A 124 5.01 -1.36 0.29
CA VAL A 124 4.35 -0.64 -0.80
C VAL A 124 2.96 -0.14 -0.37
N CYS A 125 2.19 -0.95 0.35
CA CYS A 125 0.89 -0.51 0.88
C CYS A 125 1.05 0.62 1.91
N LEU A 126 2.04 0.54 2.82
CA LEU A 126 2.33 1.61 3.78
C LEU A 126 2.67 2.92 3.06
N GLN A 127 3.56 2.88 2.07
CA GLN A 127 3.90 4.05 1.27
C GLN A 127 2.66 4.65 0.59
N SER A 128 1.80 3.82 0.01
CA SER A 128 0.55 4.27 -0.62
C SER A 128 -0.39 4.98 0.37
N ILE A 129 -0.47 4.49 1.62
CA ILE A 129 -1.26 5.10 2.70
C ILE A 129 -0.67 6.47 3.08
N VAL A 130 0.66 6.56 3.24
CA VAL A 130 1.35 7.83 3.53
C VAL A 130 1.11 8.84 2.42
N ASP A 131 1.27 8.45 1.16
CA ASP A 131 1.02 9.34 0.04
C ASP A 131 -0.44 9.83 0.03
N GLU A 132 -1.40 8.98 0.41
CA GLU A 132 -2.81 9.37 0.52
C GLU A 132 -3.05 10.39 1.64
N LEU A 133 -2.46 10.17 2.81
CA LEU A 133 -2.51 11.09 3.94
C LEU A 133 -1.95 12.46 3.56
N MET A 134 -0.79 12.50 2.89
CA MET A 134 -0.15 13.74 2.48
C MET A 134 -0.95 14.50 1.41
N ARG A 135 -1.59 13.78 0.46
CA ARG A 135 -2.51 14.40 -0.52
C ARG A 135 -3.70 15.06 0.16
N GLN A 136 -4.33 14.36 1.12
CA GLN A 136 -5.50 14.89 1.84
C GLN A 136 -5.15 16.13 2.68
N LYS A 137 -3.97 16.14 3.32
CA LYS A 137 -3.47 17.29 4.09
C LYS A 137 -3.21 18.53 3.22
N SER A 138 -2.80 18.33 1.96
CA SER A 138 -2.49 19.42 1.03
C SER A 138 -3.72 20.12 0.43
N GLY A 139 -4.94 19.81 0.91
CA GLY A 139 -6.18 20.36 0.36
C GLY A 139 -6.62 19.72 -0.96
N ASN A 140 -5.84 18.78 -1.50
CA ASN A 140 -6.29 17.85 -2.52
C ASN A 140 -7.11 16.76 -1.83
N GLY A 141 -8.34 17.12 -1.42
CA GLY A 141 -9.32 16.18 -0.89
C GLY A 141 -9.42 14.93 -1.77
N PRO A 142 -9.93 13.79 -1.24
CA PRO A 142 -9.98 12.54 -1.98
C PRO A 142 -10.52 12.87 -3.36
N ALA A 143 -9.74 12.59 -4.40
CA ALA A 143 -10.22 12.72 -5.77
C ALA A 143 -11.42 11.79 -5.83
N SER A 144 -12.60 12.36 -5.57
CA SER A 144 -13.85 11.66 -5.63
C SER A 144 -13.84 10.95 -6.98
N PRO A 145 -14.27 9.69 -7.09
CA PRO A 145 -14.48 9.07 -8.38
C PRO A 145 -15.67 9.71 -9.10
N ARG A 146 -16.00 10.97 -8.83
CA ARG A 146 -16.28 11.93 -9.89
C ARG A 146 -15.06 12.03 -10.81
N CYS A 147 -14.84 10.93 -11.54
CA CYS A 147 -14.56 10.93 -12.94
C CYS A 147 -15.00 12.29 -13.49
N LYS A 148 -14.03 13.20 -13.69
CA LYS A 148 -14.19 14.12 -14.81
C LYS A 148 -14.37 13.15 -15.96
N ARG A 149 -15.63 12.92 -16.36
CA ARG A 149 -15.99 12.20 -17.59
C ARG A 149 -15.43 13.04 -18.71
N GLY A 150 -14.10 13.02 -18.86
CA GLY A 150 -13.44 13.40 -20.08
C GLY A 150 -13.97 12.42 -21.09
N GLY A 151 -14.69 12.93 -22.09
CA GLY A 151 -15.31 12.09 -23.10
C GLY A 151 -14.29 11.11 -23.66
N LEU A 152 -14.69 9.84 -23.73
CA LEU A 152 -13.83 8.78 -24.24
C LEU A 152 -13.69 8.99 -25.75
N THR A 153 -12.53 9.46 -26.22
CA THR A 153 -12.26 9.58 -27.66
C THR A 153 -11.85 8.23 -28.25
N TYR A 154 -12.64 7.71 -29.18
CA TYR A 154 -12.29 6.56 -30.00
C TYR A 154 -11.80 7.02 -31.39
N LEU A 155 -10.75 6.36 -31.89
CA LEU A 155 -10.22 6.60 -33.24
C LEU A 155 -10.83 5.59 -34.21
N ARG A 156 -11.51 6.09 -35.24
CA ARG A 156 -12.10 5.27 -36.30
C ARG A 156 -11.05 4.83 -37.32
N ARG A 157 -11.41 3.80 -38.08
CA ARG A 157 -10.57 3.21 -39.14
C ARG A 157 -10.25 4.17 -40.28
N ASP A 158 -10.98 5.28 -40.40
CA ASP A 158 -10.77 6.37 -41.36
C ASP A 158 -9.83 7.47 -40.82
N GLY A 159 -9.30 7.31 -39.60
CA GLY A 159 -8.43 8.29 -38.93
C GLY A 159 -9.18 9.39 -38.17
N SER A 160 -10.51 9.41 -38.18
CA SER A 160 -11.29 10.40 -37.43
C SER A 160 -11.38 10.04 -35.94
N SER A 161 -11.30 11.04 -35.06
CA SER A 161 -11.54 10.87 -33.62
C SER A 161 -12.96 11.28 -33.27
N GLN A 162 -13.71 10.43 -32.58
CA GLN A 162 -15.00 10.79 -32.00
C GLN A 162 -14.99 10.72 -30.48
N VAL A 163 -15.43 11.81 -29.86
CA VAL A 163 -15.64 11.93 -28.43
C VAL A 163 -16.96 11.26 -28.06
N ILE A 164 -16.91 10.22 -27.24
CA ILE A 164 -18.10 9.64 -26.61
C ILE A 164 -18.41 10.47 -25.37
N THR A 165 -19.32 11.42 -25.48
CA THR A 165 -19.93 12.08 -24.32
C THR A 165 -21.05 11.20 -23.78
N SER A 166 -21.05 10.93 -22.47
CA SER A 166 -22.19 10.27 -21.82
C SER A 166 -23.35 11.27 -21.72
N SER A 167 -24.13 11.42 -22.79
CA SER A 167 -25.27 12.33 -22.79
C SER A 167 -26.48 11.69 -22.11
N SER A 168 -26.98 12.35 -21.07
CA SER A 168 -28.37 12.22 -20.60
C SER A 168 -29.30 12.69 -21.73
N SER A 169 -30.44 12.03 -21.84
CA SER A 169 -31.42 12.09 -22.94
C SER A 169 -31.97 13.48 -23.31
N SER A 170 -32.33 13.56 -24.60
CA SER A 170 -33.30 14.46 -25.28
C SER A 170 -32.73 15.54 -26.22
N ASP A 171 -33.06 15.32 -27.50
CA ASP A 171 -33.41 16.28 -28.56
C ASP A 171 -32.37 17.00 -29.45
N THR A 172 -32.59 16.72 -30.76
CA THR A 172 -32.48 17.55 -31.98
C THR A 172 -31.17 17.75 -32.73
N LEU A 173 -31.32 17.68 -34.06
CA LEU A 173 -30.34 17.79 -35.13
C LEU A 173 -29.77 19.21 -35.25
N SER A 174 -28.45 19.33 -35.41
CA SER A 174 -27.82 20.29 -36.33
C SER A 174 -26.31 20.06 -36.44
N SER A 175 -25.85 19.71 -37.63
CA SER A 175 -24.45 19.81 -38.06
C SER A 175 -24.11 21.26 -38.40
N VAL A 176 -22.98 21.78 -37.91
CA VAL A 176 -22.20 22.82 -38.61
C VAL A 176 -20.79 22.94 -38.00
N ASN A 177 -19.80 23.03 -38.90
CA ASN A 177 -18.36 23.19 -38.75
C ASN A 177 -17.90 24.26 -37.74
N GLY A 178 -16.65 24.14 -37.28
CA GLY A 178 -15.87 25.29 -36.83
C GLY A 178 -14.68 24.96 -35.93
N ASP A 179 -13.49 24.98 -36.53
CA ASP A 179 -12.21 25.46 -36.00
C ASP A 179 -11.55 24.84 -34.76
N SER A 180 -10.42 24.21 -35.06
CA SER A 180 -9.23 24.03 -34.24
C SER A 180 -8.66 25.34 -33.70
N ILE A 181 -8.51 25.49 -32.38
CA ILE A 181 -7.37 26.18 -31.77
C ILE A 181 -6.99 25.51 -30.43
N THR A 182 -5.69 25.32 -30.31
CA THR A 182 -4.88 24.69 -29.28
C THR A 182 -5.20 25.15 -27.85
N SER A 183 -5.30 24.21 -26.90
CA SER A 183 -5.07 24.50 -25.49
C SER A 183 -4.26 23.36 -24.90
N GLY A 184 -2.99 23.66 -24.62
CA GLY A 184 -2.00 22.74 -24.09
C GLY A 184 -2.46 22.16 -22.75
N SER A 185 -2.80 20.87 -22.77
CA SER A 185 -2.75 20.05 -21.57
C SER A 185 -1.70 19.01 -21.86
N SER A 186 -0.51 19.18 -21.26
CA SER A 186 0.50 18.14 -21.15
C SER A 186 -0.19 16.84 -20.72
N ARG A 187 -0.46 15.97 -21.70
CA ARG A 187 -0.78 14.57 -21.42
C ARG A 187 0.56 13.97 -21.03
N GLU A 188 0.85 14.00 -19.74
CA GLU A 188 1.87 13.16 -19.12
C GLU A 188 1.51 11.72 -19.47
N ILE A 189 2.04 11.23 -20.59
CA ILE A 189 2.07 9.82 -20.92
C ILE A 189 2.83 9.20 -19.76
N PHE A 190 2.18 8.32 -18.99
CA PHE A 190 2.82 7.57 -17.92
C PHE A 190 3.95 6.74 -18.55
N SER A 191 5.16 7.31 -18.57
CA SER A 191 6.35 6.65 -19.08
C SER A 191 6.72 5.55 -18.10
N VAL A 192 7.11 4.39 -18.63
CA VAL A 192 7.68 3.29 -17.83
C VAL A 192 8.86 3.76 -16.97
N GLN A 193 9.58 4.80 -17.40
CA GLN A 193 10.62 5.47 -16.62
C GLN A 193 10.10 6.10 -15.31
N LYS A 194 8.90 6.68 -15.32
CA LYS A 194 8.26 7.24 -14.11
C LYS A 194 7.83 6.14 -13.14
N LEU A 195 7.49 4.95 -13.66
CA LEU A 195 7.23 3.76 -12.85
C LEU A 195 8.54 3.26 -12.19
N THR A 196 9.64 3.19 -12.95
CA THR A 196 10.97 2.85 -12.41
C THR A 196 11.39 3.81 -11.31
N GLN A 197 11.14 5.11 -11.46
CA GLN A 197 11.45 6.11 -10.42
C GLN A 197 10.62 5.91 -9.13
N LYS A 198 9.36 5.48 -9.24
CA LYS A 198 8.53 5.11 -8.07
C LYS A 198 9.01 3.84 -7.38
N PHE A 199 9.60 2.90 -8.11
CA PHE A 199 10.27 1.75 -7.50
C PHE A 199 11.67 2.10 -6.96
N ALA A 200 12.31 3.15 -7.48
CA ALA A 200 13.61 3.63 -6.98
C ALA A 200 13.49 4.32 -5.61
N SER A 201 12.37 4.95 -5.28
CA SER A 201 12.15 5.49 -3.92
C SER A 201 12.02 4.39 -2.85
N VAL A 202 11.86 3.14 -3.27
CA VAL A 202 11.91 1.94 -2.41
C VAL A 202 13.11 1.05 -2.76
N ALA A 203 14.14 1.58 -3.42
CA ALA A 203 15.36 0.82 -3.72
C ALA A 203 16.18 0.62 -2.44
N PHE A 204 16.11 -0.59 -1.88
CA PHE A 204 16.86 -0.99 -0.71
C PHE A 204 18.31 -1.33 -1.10
N LYS A 205 19.27 -0.55 -0.59
CA LYS A 205 20.67 -0.99 -0.50
C LYS A 205 20.81 -1.83 0.77
N SER A 206 21.60 -2.89 0.74
CA SER A 206 21.86 -3.72 1.93
C SER A 206 22.50 -2.85 3.01
N GLY A 207 21.70 -2.46 4.00
CA GLY A 207 22.05 -1.47 5.02
C GLY A 207 20.82 -1.12 5.86
N LYS A 208 21.04 -0.59 7.06
CA LYS A 208 20.02 -0.20 8.06
C LYS A 208 19.15 1.00 7.61
N ASP A 209 18.89 1.14 6.32
CA ASP A 209 18.13 2.23 5.76
C ASP A 209 16.66 2.05 6.11
N CYS A 210 16.08 3.07 6.74
CA CYS A 210 14.66 3.13 7.06
C CYS A 210 13.94 4.03 6.04
N VAL A 211 12.74 3.62 5.67
CA VAL A 211 11.77 4.45 4.94
C VAL A 211 11.09 5.34 5.97
N GLU A 212 11.34 6.63 5.89
CA GLU A 212 10.76 7.63 6.79
C GLU A 212 9.28 7.87 6.46
N ASN A 213 8.46 8.02 7.51
CA ASN A 213 7.05 8.33 7.35
C ASN A 213 6.82 9.84 7.49
N ASN A 214 6.69 10.53 6.35
CA ASN A 214 6.39 11.96 6.32
C ASN A 214 5.02 12.34 6.92
N ALA A 215 4.11 11.37 7.12
CA ALA A 215 2.85 11.62 7.81
C ALA A 215 2.98 11.62 9.34
N PHE A 216 4.12 11.17 9.90
CA PHE A 216 4.35 11.11 11.35
C PHE A 216 4.46 12.51 11.98
N GLU A 217 5.19 13.44 11.36
CA GLU A 217 5.30 14.83 11.86
C GLU A 217 4.00 15.62 11.77
N ALA A 218 3.01 15.09 11.05
CA ALA A 218 1.71 15.72 10.87
C ALA A 218 0.72 15.40 11.99
N ILE A 219 1.07 14.52 12.94
CA ILE A 219 0.24 14.27 14.11
C ILE A 219 0.24 15.54 14.98
N GLY A 220 -0.93 16.10 15.23
CA GLY A 220 -1.07 17.18 16.21
C GLY A 220 -0.89 16.63 17.64
N ASP A 221 -0.66 17.51 18.61
CA ASP A 221 -0.51 17.15 20.03
C ASP A 221 -1.70 16.34 20.60
N GLU A 222 -2.87 16.35 19.94
CA GLU A 222 -4.06 15.60 20.34
C GLU A 222 -3.96 14.08 20.09
N GLU A 223 -3.02 13.61 19.27
CA GLU A 223 -2.84 12.17 18.97
C GLU A 223 -1.61 11.53 19.64
N LEU A 224 -0.90 12.23 20.55
CA LEU A 224 0.27 11.75 21.29
C LEU A 224 -0.09 10.85 22.48
#